data_AF-A0A9D2MD56-F1
#
_entry.id   AF-A0A9D2MD56-F1
#
_cell.length_a   1.000
_cell.length_b   1.000
_cell.length_c   1.000
_cell.angle_alpha   90.00
_cell.angle_beta   90.00
_cell.angle_gamma   90.00
#
_symmetry.space_group_name_H-M   'P 1'
#
loop_
_entity.id
_entity.type
_entity.pdbx_description
1 polymer ?
#
loop_
_entity_poly.entity_id
_entity_poly.type
_entity_poly.pdbx_seq_one_letter_code
_entity_poly.pdbx_strand_id
1 'polypeptide(L)'
;MDQNELKKALLWAEKEAKLREDMARETIGGLHEQVQGEAGRYRIAAGCMWAVLEELDRWIPVAERLPDEYQGVLCIVDGQPAKNITLKGAYQIGEWDGCGGWIIEEWPEWEDAKVSWWRPLPGPPERGDGA
;
A
#
# COMPACT_ATOMS: atom_id res chain seq x y z
N MET A 1 -5.18 -0.21 8.48
CA MET A 1 -3.96 -1.06 8.48
C MET A 1 -3.09 -0.53 7.37
N ASP A 2 -1.91 0.01 7.69
CA ASP A 2 -0.99 0.53 6.68
C ASP A 2 -0.21 -0.59 5.98
N GLN A 3 0.56 -0.23 4.95
CA GLN A 3 1.32 -1.17 4.13
C GLN A 3 2.36 -1.98 4.94
N ASN A 4 2.92 -1.40 6.02
CA ASN A 4 3.92 -2.08 6.84
C ASN A 4 3.27 -3.16 7.73
N GLU A 5 2.17 -2.81 8.37
CA GLU A 5 1.39 -3.77 9.17
C GLU A 5 0.85 -4.92 8.31
N LEU A 6 0.43 -4.64 7.08
CA LEU A 6 0.03 -5.67 6.12
C LEU A 6 1.19 -6.60 5.75
N LYS A 7 2.40 -6.07 5.50
CA LYS A 7 3.60 -6.88 5.21
C LYS A 7 3.99 -7.78 6.37
N LYS A 8 3.90 -7.28 7.62
CA LYS A 8 4.15 -8.09 8.83
C LYS A 8 3.13 -9.21 8.98
N ALA A 9 1.84 -8.90 8.79
CA ALA A 9 0.77 -9.89 8.87
C ALA A 9 0.91 -10.97 7.79
N LEU A 10 1.28 -10.57 6.57
CA LEU A 10 1.56 -11.49 5.46
C LEU A 10 2.70 -12.44 5.80
N LEU A 11 3.85 -11.90 6.23
CA LEU A 11 5.01 -12.70 6.61
C LEU A 11 4.67 -13.70 7.72
N TRP A 12 3.88 -13.28 8.71
CA TRP A 12 3.40 -14.15 9.77
C TRP A 12 2.51 -15.28 9.21
N ALA A 13 1.52 -14.94 8.37
CA ALA A 13 0.62 -15.92 7.78
C ALA A 13 1.35 -16.94 6.90
N GLU A 14 2.34 -16.51 6.11
CA GLU A 14 3.18 -17.40 5.30
C GLU A 14 4.02 -18.35 6.17
N LYS A 15 4.63 -17.83 7.24
CA LYS A 15 5.41 -18.65 8.20
C LYS A 15 4.53 -19.67 8.90
N GLU A 16 3.34 -19.26 9.34
CA GLU A 16 2.41 -20.15 10.04
C GLU A 16 1.82 -21.20 9.09
N ALA A 17 1.48 -20.82 7.85
CA ALA A 17 1.07 -21.78 6.81
C ALA A 17 2.13 -22.87 6.63
N LYS A 18 3.40 -22.48 6.45
CA LYS A 18 4.51 -23.41 6.30
C LYS A 18 4.69 -24.30 7.52
N LEU A 19 4.66 -23.73 8.73
CA LEU A 19 4.77 -24.50 9.97
C LEU A 19 3.68 -25.57 10.05
N ARG A 20 2.43 -25.23 9.71
CA ARG A 20 1.29 -26.15 9.72
C ARG A 20 1.44 -27.22 8.64
N GLU A 21 1.91 -26.86 7.44
CA GLU A 21 2.17 -27.84 6.37
C GLU A 21 3.25 -28.85 6.76
N ASP A 22 4.34 -28.38 7.37
CA ASP A 22 5.42 -29.26 7.84
C ASP A 22 4.91 -30.19 8.94
N MET A 23 4.14 -29.70 9.91
CA MET A 23 3.48 -30.55 10.92
C MET A 23 2.50 -31.57 10.31
N ALA A 24 1.74 -31.17 9.29
CA ALA A 24 0.80 -32.08 8.63
C ALA A 24 1.53 -33.23 7.92
N ARG A 25 2.74 -33.02 7.39
CA ARG A 25 3.55 -34.09 6.76
C ARG A 25 4.00 -35.15 7.76
N GLU A 26 4.18 -34.77 9.01
CA GLU A 26 4.59 -35.67 10.10
C GLU A 26 3.40 -36.34 10.80
N THR A 27 2.19 -35.84 10.55
CA THR A 27 0.96 -36.28 11.21
C THR A 27 0.21 -37.32 10.37
N ILE A 28 -0.37 -38.32 11.03
CA ILE A 28 -1.14 -39.42 10.43
C ILE A 28 -2.58 -39.45 10.96
N GLY A 29 -3.51 -39.99 10.16
CA GLY A 29 -4.92 -40.15 10.56
C GLY A 29 -5.70 -38.83 10.60
N GLY A 30 -6.78 -38.75 11.39
CA GLY A 30 -7.67 -37.57 11.42
C GLY A 30 -6.99 -36.26 11.84
N LEU A 31 -5.85 -36.34 12.52
CA LEU A 31 -5.04 -35.18 12.90
C LEU A 31 -4.33 -34.57 11.66
N HIS A 32 -4.05 -35.36 10.62
CA HIS A 32 -3.49 -34.88 9.35
C HIS A 32 -4.46 -33.92 8.64
N GLU A 33 -5.72 -34.32 8.51
CA GLU A 33 -6.76 -33.51 7.85
C GLU A 33 -7.02 -32.20 8.60
N GLN A 34 -7.03 -32.24 9.93
CA GLN A 34 -7.16 -31.05 10.76
C GLN A 34 -6.03 -30.05 10.51
N VAL A 35 -4.77 -30.50 10.58
CA VAL A 35 -3.60 -29.63 10.40
C VAL A 35 -3.49 -29.12 8.95
N GLN A 36 -3.86 -29.94 7.95
CA GLN A 36 -3.99 -29.51 6.56
C GLN A 36 -5.04 -28.41 6.39
N GLY A 37 -6.19 -28.52 7.07
CA GLY A 37 -7.23 -27.51 7.08
C GLY A 37 -6.75 -26.18 7.67
N GLU A 38 -5.98 -26.23 8.76
CA GLU A 38 -5.34 -25.04 9.36
C GLU A 38 -4.35 -24.39 8.41
N ALA A 39 -3.44 -25.16 7.80
CA ALA A 39 -2.51 -24.67 6.79
C ALA A 39 -3.22 -23.99 5.60
N GLY A 40 -4.33 -24.58 5.13
CA GLY A 40 -5.17 -24.01 4.08
C GLY A 40 -5.71 -22.62 4.42
N ARG A 41 -6.14 -22.40 5.67
CA ARG A 41 -6.64 -21.08 6.12
C ARG A 41 -5.57 -20.01 6.07
N TYR A 42 -4.36 -20.32 6.54
CA TYR A 42 -3.25 -19.37 6.53
C TYR A 42 -2.81 -19.03 5.10
N ARG A 43 -2.81 -20.00 4.18
CA ARG A 43 -2.54 -19.74 2.75
C ARG A 43 -3.58 -18.81 2.12
N ILE A 44 -4.87 -19.04 2.40
CA ILE A 44 -5.94 -18.15 1.91
C ILE A 44 -5.75 -16.74 2.47
N ALA A 45 -5.46 -16.62 3.78
CA ALA A 45 -5.20 -15.33 4.41
C ALA A 45 -4.00 -14.61 3.76
N ALA A 46 -2.89 -15.30 3.54
CA ALA A 46 -1.71 -14.73 2.86
C ALA A 46 -2.04 -14.29 1.42
N GLY A 47 -2.80 -15.10 0.66
CA GLY A 47 -3.25 -14.74 -0.68
C GLY A 47 -4.12 -13.49 -0.71
N CYS A 48 -5.06 -13.35 0.24
CA CYS A 48 -5.84 -12.12 0.39
C CYS A 48 -4.96 -10.91 0.74
N MET A 49 -3.96 -11.08 1.61
CA MET A 49 -3.05 -10.00 1.98
C MET A 49 -2.17 -9.55 0.81
N TRP A 50 -1.69 -10.49 -0.01
CA TRP A 50 -0.97 -10.18 -1.24
C TRP A 50 -1.81 -9.34 -2.21
N ALA A 51 -3.07 -9.72 -2.45
CA ALA A 51 -3.96 -8.96 -3.32
C ALA A 51 -4.18 -7.52 -2.82
N VAL A 52 -4.31 -7.32 -1.51
CA VAL A 52 -4.39 -5.97 -0.92
C VAL A 52 -3.07 -5.21 -1.10
N LEU A 53 -1.92 -5.87 -0.96
CA LEU A 53 -0.62 -5.23 -1.11
C LEU A 53 -0.36 -4.77 -2.55
N GLU A 54 -0.78 -5.56 -3.55
CA GLU A 54 -0.71 -5.19 -4.97
C GLU A 54 -1.57 -3.95 -5.27
N GLU A 55 -2.77 -3.88 -4.71
CA GLU A 55 -3.65 -2.71 -4.84
C GLU A 55 -3.06 -1.45 -4.19
N LEU A 56 -2.28 -1.59 -3.12
CA LEU A 56 -1.61 -0.47 -2.46
C LEU A 56 -0.37 0.03 -3.21
N ASP A 57 0.29 -0.81 -4.03
CA ASP A 57 1.51 -0.41 -4.74
C ASP A 57 1.23 0.17 -6.14
N ARG A 58 0.02 -0.04 -6.68
CA ARG A 58 -0.36 0.46 -8.01
C ARG A 58 -0.57 1.97 -8.02
N TRP A 59 -0.38 2.56 -9.20
CA TRP A 59 -0.79 3.92 -9.50
C TRP A 59 -2.28 3.98 -9.82
N ILE A 60 -3.00 4.85 -9.13
CA ILE A 60 -4.45 5.01 -9.24
C ILE A 60 -4.72 6.30 -10.05
N PRO A 61 -5.41 6.23 -11.20
CA PRO A 61 -5.82 7.42 -11.91
C PRO A 61 -6.80 8.25 -11.07
N VAL A 62 -6.65 9.56 -11.05
CA VAL A 62 -7.59 10.47 -10.36
C VAL A 62 -9.02 10.30 -10.87
N ALA A 63 -9.18 9.96 -12.15
CA ALA A 63 -10.47 9.68 -12.77
C ALA A 63 -11.13 8.38 -12.27
N GLU A 64 -10.35 7.44 -11.72
CA GLU A 64 -10.89 6.20 -11.16
C GLU A 64 -11.41 6.43 -9.74
N ARG A 65 -10.57 7.01 -8.88
CA ARG A 65 -10.95 7.44 -7.53
C ARG A 65 -9.96 8.47 -6.99
N LEU A 66 -10.42 9.23 -6.00
CA LEU A 66 -9.60 10.14 -5.21
C LEU A 66 -9.09 9.44 -3.94
N PRO A 67 -7.99 9.92 -3.33
CA PRO A 67 -7.58 9.49 -2.00
C PRO A 67 -8.55 10.00 -0.93
N ASP A 68 -8.37 9.53 0.30
CA ASP A 68 -9.14 10.07 1.43
C ASP A 68 -8.76 11.54 1.68
N GLU A 69 -9.67 12.31 2.26
CA GLU A 69 -9.46 13.73 2.56
C GLU A 69 -8.25 13.92 3.49
N TYR A 70 -7.33 14.81 3.11
CA TYR A 70 -6.05 15.07 3.78
C TYR A 70 -5.13 13.84 3.92
N GLN A 71 -5.31 12.82 3.08
CA GLN A 71 -4.37 11.72 3.01
C GLN A 71 -3.14 12.13 2.20
N GLY A 72 -1.96 12.10 2.83
CA GLY A 72 -0.68 12.27 2.15
C GLY A 72 -0.40 11.14 1.15
N VAL A 73 -0.27 11.49 -0.12
CA VAL A 73 -0.06 10.56 -1.23
C VAL A 73 1.06 11.03 -2.16
N LEU A 74 1.64 10.08 -2.90
CA LEU A 74 2.53 10.40 -3.99
C LEU A 74 1.72 10.63 -5.26
N CYS A 75 1.91 11.77 -5.92
CA CYS A 75 1.14 12.24 -7.05
C CYS A 75 2.02 12.44 -8.29
N ILE A 76 1.43 12.29 -9.47
CA ILE A 76 1.98 12.75 -10.75
C ILE A 76 1.30 14.06 -11.13
N VAL A 77 2.08 15.14 -11.22
CA VAL A 77 1.55 16.49 -11.40
C VAL A 77 2.09 17.19 -12.64
N ASP A 78 1.22 17.98 -13.25
CA ASP A 78 1.51 18.83 -14.40
C ASP A 78 1.08 20.28 -14.12
N GLY A 79 1.87 21.25 -14.55
CA GLY A 79 1.51 22.66 -14.55
C GLY A 79 2.64 23.60 -14.19
N GLN A 80 2.29 24.77 -13.63
CA GLN A 80 3.23 25.87 -13.41
C GLN A 80 3.00 26.47 -12.01
N PRO A 81 3.54 25.86 -10.94
CA PRO A 81 3.34 26.36 -9.57
C PRO A 81 3.92 27.76 -9.34
N ALA A 82 4.93 28.14 -10.12
CA ALA A 82 5.53 29.47 -10.07
C ALA A 82 5.94 29.93 -11.48
N LYS A 83 6.05 31.25 -11.67
CA LYS A 83 6.33 31.87 -12.98
C LYS A 83 7.49 31.23 -13.77
N ASN A 84 8.53 30.76 -13.07
CA ASN A 84 9.75 30.22 -13.68
C ASN A 84 9.90 28.70 -13.52
N ILE A 85 8.87 28.00 -13.04
CA ILE A 85 8.92 26.56 -12.75
C ILE A 85 7.77 25.88 -13.47
N THR A 86 8.07 24.90 -14.31
CA THR A 86 7.06 24.08 -15.00
C THR A 86 7.28 22.62 -14.63
N LEU A 87 6.25 22.00 -14.07
CA LEU A 87 6.21 20.59 -13.74
C LEU A 87 5.53 19.83 -14.89
N LYS A 88 6.12 18.71 -15.33
CA LYS A 88 5.56 17.83 -16.36
C LYS A 88 5.71 16.39 -15.92
N GLY A 89 4.60 15.71 -15.64
CA GLY A 89 4.60 14.38 -15.04
C GLY A 89 5.51 14.27 -13.82
N ALA A 90 5.60 15.33 -13.01
CA ALA A 90 6.51 15.39 -11.89
C ALA A 90 5.95 14.60 -10.70
N TYR A 91 6.82 13.88 -10.00
CA TYR A 91 6.47 13.22 -8.75
C TYR A 91 6.45 14.26 -7.64
N GLN A 92 5.33 14.37 -6.94
CA GLN A 92 5.14 15.30 -5.84
C GLN A 92 4.38 14.66 -4.70
N ILE A 93 4.55 15.16 -3.48
CA ILE A 93 3.65 14.81 -2.37
C ILE A 93 2.46 15.76 -2.42
N GLY A 94 1.26 15.20 -2.31
CA GLY A 94 0.05 16.01 -2.27
C GLY A 94 -1.05 15.37 -1.45
N GLU A 95 -2.05 16.20 -1.18
CA GLU A 95 -3.24 15.86 -0.42
C GLU A 95 -4.48 16.34 -1.18
N TRP A 96 -5.57 15.59 -1.05
CA TRP A 96 -6.87 16.00 -1.56
C TRP A 96 -7.67 16.71 -0.47
N ASP A 97 -8.19 17.90 -0.77
CA ASP A 97 -8.90 18.75 0.20
C ASP A 97 -10.38 18.38 0.41
N GLY A 98 -10.88 17.36 -0.30
CA GLY A 98 -12.28 16.92 -0.24
C GLY A 98 -13.28 17.79 -1.00
N CYS A 99 -12.90 19.01 -1.40
CA CYS A 99 -13.78 20.04 -1.96
C CYS A 99 -13.55 20.30 -3.46
N GLY A 100 -12.45 19.83 -4.03
CA GLY A 100 -12.15 20.10 -5.44
C GLY A 100 -10.68 20.38 -5.74
N GLY A 101 -9.87 20.64 -4.72
CA GLY A 101 -8.49 21.11 -4.82
C GLY A 101 -7.45 20.09 -4.36
N TRP A 102 -6.32 20.10 -5.06
CA TRP A 102 -5.11 19.41 -4.63
C TRP A 102 -4.18 20.38 -3.93
N ILE A 103 -3.69 19.99 -2.76
CA ILE A 103 -2.67 20.72 -2.03
C ILE A 103 -1.34 20.00 -2.32
N ILE A 104 -0.43 20.67 -3.02
CA ILE A 104 0.92 20.15 -3.27
C ILE A 104 1.84 20.65 -2.18
N GLU A 105 2.48 19.74 -1.44
CA GLU A 105 3.23 20.09 -0.22
C GLU A 105 4.36 21.11 -0.49
N GLU A 106 5.08 20.95 -1.60
CA GLU A 106 6.13 21.88 -2.03
C GLU A 106 5.59 23.24 -2.50
N TRP A 107 4.33 23.30 -2.91
CA TRP A 107 3.70 24.45 -3.56
C TRP A 107 2.29 24.70 -2.98
N PRO A 108 2.17 25.03 -1.69
CA PRO A 108 0.86 25.11 -1.01
C PRO A 108 -0.03 26.26 -1.54
N GLU A 109 0.57 27.28 -2.14
CA GLU A 109 -0.16 28.40 -2.79
C GLU A 109 -0.63 28.07 -4.22
N TRP A 110 -0.30 26.88 -4.74
CA TRP A 110 -0.63 26.47 -6.11
C TRP A 110 -2.03 25.84 -6.18
N GLU A 111 -3.04 26.67 -6.43
CA GLU A 111 -4.46 26.27 -6.39
C GLU A 111 -4.93 25.46 -7.62
N ASP A 112 -4.27 25.59 -8.78
CA ASP A 112 -4.69 24.98 -10.05
C ASP A 112 -3.85 23.76 -10.46
N ALA A 113 -3.32 23.04 -9.47
CA ALA A 113 -2.54 21.83 -9.67
C ALA A 113 -3.32 20.74 -10.42
N LYS A 114 -2.72 20.21 -11.50
CA LYS A 114 -3.31 19.10 -12.27
C LYS A 114 -2.64 17.80 -11.87
N VAL A 115 -3.37 16.98 -11.12
CA VAL A 115 -2.94 15.63 -10.72
C VAL A 115 -3.60 14.60 -11.64
N SER A 116 -2.79 13.70 -12.18
CA SER A 116 -3.24 12.67 -13.13
C SER A 116 -3.30 11.28 -12.51
N TRP A 117 -2.31 10.92 -11.70
CA TRP A 117 -2.25 9.67 -10.94
C TRP A 117 -1.79 9.93 -9.51
N TRP A 118 -2.19 9.05 -8.60
CA TRP A 118 -1.71 9.05 -7.23
C TRP A 118 -1.48 7.62 -6.71
N ARG A 119 -0.72 7.47 -5.64
CA ARG A 119 -0.64 6.23 -4.86
C ARG A 119 -0.33 6.53 -3.39
N PRO A 120 -0.68 5.63 -2.45
CA PRO A 120 -0.28 5.76 -1.06
C PRO A 120 1.24 5.94 -0.91
N LEU A 121 1.67 6.76 0.04
CA LEU A 121 3.08 6.83 0.40
C LEU A 121 3.55 5.48 0.94
N PRO A 122 4.77 5.03 0.59
CA PRO A 122 5.32 3.82 1.17
C PRO A 122 5.51 4.02 2.68
N GLY A 123 5.30 2.95 3.45
CA GLY A 123 5.67 2.96 4.86
C GLY A 123 7.17 3.26 5.05
N PRO A 124 7.56 3.88 6.18
CA PRO A 124 8.97 4.11 6.47
C PRO A 124 9.75 2.79 6.48
N PRO A 125 11.05 2.80 6.16
CA PRO A 125 11.88 1.61 6.27
C PRO A 125 11.87 1.12 7.72
N GLU A 126 12.01 -0.19 7.91
CA GLU A 126 12.24 -0.74 9.24
C GLU A 126 13.52 -0.14 9.82
N ARG A 127 13.41 0.37 11.05
CA ARG A 127 14.56 0.94 11.75
C ARG A 127 15.51 -0.23 12.03
N GLY A 128 16.59 -0.34 11.26
CA GLY A 128 17.66 -1.26 11.61
C GLY A 128 18.22 -0.88 12.97
N ASP A 129 18.52 -1.87 13.81
CA ASP A 129 19.08 -1.72 15.16
C ASP A 129 20.53 -1.17 15.17
N GLY A 130 20.79 -0.12 14.40
CA GLY A 130 22.15 0.37 14.10
C GLY A 130 22.18 1.85 13.74
N ALA A 131 21.64 2.70 14.62
CA ALA A 131 21.97 4.12 14.69
C ALA A 131 22.32 4.49 16.14
#